data_AF-A0A5B7AHM9-F1
#
_entry.id   AF-A0A5B7AHM9-F1
#
_cell.length_a   1.000
_cell.length_b   1.000
_cell.length_c   1.000
_cell.angle_alpha   90.00
_cell.angle_beta   90.00
_cell.angle_gamma   90.00
#
_symmetry.space_group_name_H-M   'P 1'
#
loop_
_entity.id
_entity.type
_entity.pdbx_description
1 polymer ?
#
loop_
_entity_poly.entity_id
_entity_poly.type
_entity_poly.pdbx_seq_one_letter_code
_entity_poly.pdbx_strand_id
1 'polypeptide(L)'
;MENLLDEQFTAVKPKQSASEALQKWRDLCRVVKNPKRRFRFTANLSKRNEADAMRRTNKENLRVAVLVSKAAFQFIQGVQPSDYTVPEEVKAAGFQICADELGSVVEGHDLKKLKF
;
A
#
# COMPACT_ATOMS: atom_id res chain seq x y z
N MET A 1 43.76 -6.68 -17.52
CA MET A 1 43.16 -6.89 -16.19
C MET A 1 42.77 -5.59 -15.50
N GLU A 2 43.39 -4.46 -15.85
CA GLU A 2 43.14 -3.16 -15.22
C GLU A 2 41.80 -2.55 -15.64
N ASN A 3 41.42 -2.65 -16.92
CA ASN A 3 40.16 -2.12 -17.44
C ASN A 3 38.88 -2.75 -16.85
N LEU A 4 38.97 -3.94 -16.22
CA LEU A 4 37.81 -4.59 -15.59
C LEU A 4 37.53 -4.05 -14.18
N LEU A 5 38.54 -3.44 -13.55
CA LEU A 5 38.50 -2.98 -12.17
C LEU A 5 37.95 -1.57 -12.06
N ASP A 6 38.23 -0.70 -13.04
CA ASP A 6 37.87 0.71 -12.92
C ASP A 6 36.34 0.93 -12.89
N GLU A 7 35.59 0.41 -13.87
CA GLU A 7 34.15 0.66 -13.95
C GLU A 7 33.36 0.12 -12.75
N GLN A 8 33.75 -1.04 -12.20
CA GLN A 8 33.01 -1.69 -11.11
C GLN A 8 33.37 -1.15 -9.72
N PHE A 9 34.60 -0.65 -9.52
CA PHE A 9 35.00 -0.02 -8.27
C PHE A 9 34.51 1.43 -8.16
N THR A 10 34.40 2.18 -9.27
CA THR A 10 33.87 3.55 -9.25
C THR A 10 32.35 3.60 -9.06
N ALA A 11 31.63 2.53 -9.39
CA ALA A 11 30.16 2.47 -9.30
C ALA A 11 29.60 2.38 -7.85
N VAL A 12 30.43 2.08 -6.84
CA VAL A 12 29.98 1.91 -5.45
C VAL A 12 30.01 3.25 -4.70
N LYS A 13 28.92 4.03 -4.81
CA LYS A 13 28.69 5.26 -4.01
C LYS A 13 28.41 4.97 -2.51
N PRO A 14 28.65 5.92 -1.58
CA PRO A 14 28.75 5.63 -0.15
C PRO A 14 27.44 5.31 0.59
N LYS A 15 27.60 4.55 1.69
CA LYS A 15 26.69 4.09 2.76
C LYS A 15 25.35 3.41 2.39
N GLN A 16 24.70 3.73 1.27
CA GLN A 16 23.39 3.15 0.89
C GLN A 16 23.31 2.81 -0.60
N SER A 17 24.24 1.98 -1.09
CA SER A 17 24.18 1.45 -2.45
C SER A 17 23.10 0.36 -2.59
N ALA A 18 22.54 0.22 -3.79
CA ALA A 18 21.56 -0.83 -4.10
C ALA A 18 22.11 -2.23 -3.77
N SER A 19 21.23 -3.17 -3.43
CA SER A 19 21.61 -4.54 -3.07
C SER A 19 22.46 -5.21 -4.15
N GLU A 20 22.15 -4.98 -5.42
CA GLU A 20 22.93 -5.49 -6.56
C GLU A 20 24.37 -4.94 -6.59
N ALA A 21 24.54 -3.65 -6.32
CA ALA A 21 25.87 -3.03 -6.24
C ALA A 21 26.68 -3.57 -5.05
N LEU A 22 26.03 -3.82 -3.91
CA LEU A 22 26.66 -4.47 -2.75
C LEU A 22 27.04 -5.93 -3.01
N GLN A 23 26.25 -6.64 -3.81
CA GLN A 23 26.54 -8.01 -4.22
C GLN A 23 27.76 -8.05 -5.16
N LYS A 24 27.78 -7.21 -6.19
CA LYS A 24 28.94 -7.05 -7.10
C LYS A 24 30.23 -6.72 -6.33
N TRP A 25 30.15 -5.82 -5.34
CA TRP A 25 31.29 -5.48 -4.50
C TRP A 25 31.80 -6.66 -3.65
N ARG A 26 30.89 -7.50 -3.14
CA ARG A 26 31.23 -8.73 -2.39
C ARG A 26 31.94 -9.75 -3.28
N ASP A 27 31.46 -9.92 -4.50
CA ASP A 27 32.02 -10.88 -5.45
C ASP A 27 33.42 -10.46 -5.90
N LEU A 28 33.65 -9.17 -6.13
CA LEU A 28 34.98 -8.60 -6.38
C LEU A 28 35.94 -8.76 -5.20
N CYS A 29 35.46 -8.52 -3.98
CA CYS A 29 36.29 -8.68 -2.79
C CYS A 29 36.75 -10.13 -2.53
N ARG A 30 36.17 -11.14 -3.20
CA ARG A 30 36.69 -12.52 -3.15
C ARG A 30 38.06 -12.66 -3.82
N VAL A 31 38.36 -11.81 -4.80
CA VAL A 31 39.65 -11.78 -5.52
C VAL A 31 40.75 -11.12 -4.67
N VAL A 32 40.36 -10.27 -3.72
CA VAL A 32 41.29 -9.49 -2.87
C VAL A 32 41.80 -10.33 -1.69
N LYS A 33 43.07 -10.13 -1.29
CA LYS A 33 43.67 -10.79 -0.13
C LYS A 33 42.85 -10.56 1.15
N ASN A 34 42.57 -11.64 1.89
CA ASN A 34 41.84 -11.63 3.17
C ASN A 34 40.37 -11.11 3.11
N PRO A 35 39.46 -11.76 2.34
CA PRO A 35 38.06 -11.35 2.21
C PRO A 35 37.27 -11.46 3.52
N LYS A 36 37.54 -12.52 4.30
CA LYS A 36 36.77 -12.89 5.50
C LYS A 36 36.84 -11.81 6.59
N ARG A 37 37.99 -11.12 6.72
CA ARG A 37 38.15 -10.01 7.69
C ARG A 37 37.31 -8.79 7.34
N ARG A 38 37.17 -8.46 6.04
CA ARG A 38 36.42 -7.28 5.57
C ARG A 38 34.92 -7.39 5.84
N PHE A 39 34.36 -8.59 5.72
CA PHE A 39 32.92 -8.82 5.91
C PHE A 39 32.52 -9.29 7.30
N ARG A 40 33.49 -9.47 8.23
CA ARG A 40 33.22 -10.00 9.58
C ARG A 40 32.18 -9.21 10.36
N PHE A 41 32.12 -7.90 10.16
CA PHE A 41 31.18 -6.99 10.84
C PHE A 41 30.11 -6.42 9.91
N THR A 42 30.04 -6.88 8.65
CA THR A 42 29.00 -6.44 7.72
C THR A 42 27.81 -7.40 7.78
N ALA A 43 26.60 -6.87 7.99
CA ALA A 43 25.39 -7.69 7.95
C ALA A 43 25.26 -8.44 6.61
N ASN A 44 24.78 -9.69 6.65
CA ASN A 44 24.60 -10.50 5.45
C ASN A 44 23.49 -9.94 4.55
N LEU A 45 23.79 -9.83 3.25
CA LEU A 45 22.86 -9.28 2.27
C LEU A 45 21.63 -10.18 2.07
N SER A 46 21.82 -11.51 2.10
CA SER A 46 20.73 -12.49 2.04
C SER A 46 19.73 -12.30 3.18
N LYS A 47 20.20 -12.21 4.43
CA LYS A 47 19.35 -11.97 5.61
C LYS A 47 18.57 -10.66 5.53
N ARG A 48 19.12 -9.62 4.90
CA ARG A 48 18.39 -8.36 4.67
C ARG A 48 17.26 -8.55 3.66
N ASN A 49 17.55 -9.21 2.54
CA ASN A 49 16.55 -9.50 1.52
C ASN A 49 15.42 -10.38 2.08
N GLU A 50 15.75 -11.38 2.90
CA GLU A 50 14.78 -12.23 3.61
C GLU A 50 13.87 -11.39 4.54
N ALA A 51 14.48 -10.50 5.34
CA ALA A 51 13.72 -9.60 6.23
C ALA A 51 12.82 -8.63 5.45
N ASP A 52 13.29 -8.08 4.33
CA ASP A 52 12.48 -7.19 3.49
C ASP A 52 11.36 -7.93 2.77
N ALA A 53 11.58 -9.19 2.35
CA ALA A 53 10.52 -10.04 1.81
C ALA A 53 9.43 -10.29 2.86
N MET A 54 9.81 -10.64 4.09
CA MET A 54 8.87 -10.84 5.20
C MET A 54 8.11 -9.56 5.56
N ARG A 55 8.76 -8.39 5.50
CA ARG A 55 8.08 -7.09 5.70
C ARG A 55 7.04 -6.81 4.63
N ARG A 56 7.33 -7.15 3.36
CA ARG A 56 6.39 -6.95 2.24
C ARG A 56 5.15 -7.82 2.40
N THR A 57 5.32 -9.12 2.68
CA THR A 57 4.20 -10.04 2.89
C THR A 57 3.34 -9.61 4.08
N ASN A 58 3.96 -9.23 5.20
CA ASN A 58 3.24 -8.75 6.37
C ASN A 58 2.47 -7.43 6.09
N LYS A 59 3.05 -6.53 5.30
CA LYS A 59 2.40 -5.26 4.92
C LYS A 59 1.16 -5.50 4.07
N GLU A 60 1.20 -6.46 3.15
CA GLU A 60 0.05 -6.85 2.33
C GLU A 60 -1.06 -7.45 3.18
N ASN A 61 -0.73 -8.39 4.06
CA ASN A 61 -1.69 -9.00 4.98
C ASN A 61 -2.38 -7.95 5.87
N LEU A 62 -1.62 -7.00 6.42
CA LEU A 62 -2.18 -5.90 7.22
C LEU A 62 -3.08 -4.98 6.39
N ARG A 63 -2.68 -4.64 5.15
CA ARG A 63 -3.52 -3.83 4.25
C ARG A 63 -4.85 -4.51 3.96
N VAL A 64 -4.82 -5.80 3.64
CA VAL A 64 -6.03 -6.59 3.38
C VAL A 64 -6.92 -6.63 4.61
N ALA A 65 -6.37 -6.94 5.78
CA ALA A 65 -7.12 -6.96 7.03
C ALA A 65 -7.80 -5.61 7.31
N VAL A 66 -7.09 -4.49 7.18
CA VAL A 66 -7.64 -3.15 7.38
C VAL A 66 -8.76 -2.84 6.39
N LEU A 67 -8.59 -3.19 5.10
CA LEU A 67 -9.60 -2.99 4.07
C LEU A 67 -10.88 -3.80 4.35
N VAL A 68 -10.72 -5.07 4.71
CA VAL A 68 -11.83 -5.97 5.05
C VAL A 68 -12.55 -5.47 6.30
N SER A 69 -11.83 -5.10 7.36
CA SER A 69 -12.43 -4.54 8.56
C SER A 69 -13.17 -3.23 8.25
N LYS A 70 -12.58 -2.34 7.44
CA LYS A 70 -13.23 -1.09 7.02
C LYS A 70 -14.53 -1.36 6.28
N ALA A 71 -14.53 -2.29 5.32
CA ALA A 71 -15.74 -2.67 4.60
C ALA A 71 -16.78 -3.30 5.54
N ALA A 72 -16.37 -4.21 6.43
CA ALA A 72 -17.25 -4.82 7.41
C ALA A 72 -17.87 -3.77 8.35
N PHE A 73 -17.09 -2.79 8.82
CA PHE A 73 -17.60 -1.67 9.61
C PHE A 73 -18.61 -0.82 8.83
N GLN A 74 -18.36 -0.54 7.55
CA GLN A 74 -19.31 0.17 6.69
C GLN A 74 -20.61 -0.63 6.49
N PHE A 75 -20.53 -1.96 6.39
CA PHE A 75 -21.72 -2.82 6.34
C PHE A 75 -22.49 -2.83 7.67
N ILE A 76 -21.79 -2.95 8.80
CA ILE A 76 -22.40 -3.01 10.14
C ILE A 76 -23.04 -1.67 10.52
N GLN A 77 -22.36 -0.55 10.25
CA GLN A 77 -22.90 0.79 10.53
C GLN A 77 -24.07 1.15 9.60
N GLY A 78 -24.30 0.35 8.55
CA GLY A 78 -25.19 0.70 7.47
C GLY A 78 -24.61 1.87 6.67
N VAL A 79 -24.87 1.90 5.37
CA VAL A 79 -24.93 3.20 4.70
C VAL A 79 -26.09 3.89 5.40
N GLN A 80 -25.79 4.86 6.29
CA GLN A 80 -26.84 5.65 6.90
C GLN A 80 -27.69 6.15 5.73
N PRO A 81 -29.00 5.85 5.68
CA PRO A 81 -29.88 6.53 4.73
C PRO A 81 -29.56 8.02 4.92
N SER A 82 -29.37 8.74 3.81
CA SER A 82 -29.10 10.18 3.88
C SER A 82 -30.01 10.78 4.95
N ASP A 83 -29.46 11.63 5.83
CA ASP A 83 -30.19 12.36 6.89
C ASP A 83 -31.20 13.34 6.26
N TYR A 84 -31.99 12.84 5.32
CA TYR A 84 -32.87 13.54 4.47
C TYR A 84 -34.13 13.80 5.27
N THR A 85 -34.22 15.04 5.72
CA THR A 85 -35.38 15.58 6.39
C THR A 85 -36.27 16.20 5.33
N VAL A 86 -37.46 15.62 5.15
CA VAL A 86 -38.45 16.10 4.17
C VAL A 86 -38.83 17.56 4.50
N PRO A 87 -38.71 18.49 3.54
CA PRO A 87 -39.16 19.88 3.71
C PRO A 87 -40.65 19.96 4.09
N GLU A 88 -41.01 20.92 4.93
CA GLU A 88 -42.39 21.06 5.45
C GLU A 88 -43.43 21.27 4.35
N GLU A 89 -43.06 21.95 3.26
CA GLU A 89 -43.93 22.18 2.09
C GLU A 89 -44.33 20.86 1.40
N VAL A 90 -43.38 19.92 1.32
CA VAL A 90 -43.57 18.61 0.69
C VAL A 90 -44.43 17.72 1.60
N LYS A 91 -44.23 17.80 2.93
CA LYS A 91 -45.09 17.13 3.91
C LYS A 91 -46.52 17.69 3.88
N ALA A 92 -46.68 19.00 3.76
CA ALA A 92 -48.00 19.65 3.67
C ALA A 92 -48.76 19.22 2.42
N ALA A 93 -48.04 18.97 1.32
CA ALA A 93 -48.59 18.41 0.08
C ALA A 93 -48.86 16.89 0.14
N GLY A 94 -48.56 16.22 1.26
CA GLY A 94 -48.79 14.79 1.47
C GLY A 94 -47.71 13.87 0.89
N PHE A 95 -46.60 14.42 0.40
CA PHE A 95 -45.50 13.64 -0.16
C PHE A 95 -44.42 13.37 0.91
N GLN A 96 -43.80 12.19 0.83
CA GLN A 96 -42.73 11.77 1.74
C GLN A 96 -41.32 11.97 1.16
N ILE A 97 -41.21 12.41 -0.10
CA ILE A 97 -39.94 12.59 -0.84
C ILE A 97 -40.04 13.91 -1.63
N CYS A 98 -39.00 14.76 -1.58
CA CYS A 98 -38.93 15.97 -2.41
C CYS A 98 -38.49 15.61 -3.83
N ALA A 99 -38.83 16.48 -4.79
CA ALA A 99 -38.39 16.35 -6.17
C ALA A 99 -36.86 16.21 -6.32
N ASP A 100 -36.08 16.92 -5.51
CA ASP A 100 -34.62 16.89 -5.57
C ASP A 100 -34.03 15.54 -5.11
N GLU A 101 -34.57 14.97 -4.02
CA GLU A 101 -34.18 13.61 -3.60
C GLU A 101 -34.65 12.56 -4.59
N LEU A 102 -35.85 12.71 -5.15
CA LEU A 102 -36.35 11.79 -6.18
C LEU A 102 -35.43 11.81 -7.41
N GLY A 103 -34.95 12.99 -7.79
CA GLY A 103 -33.94 13.16 -8.85
C GLY A 103 -32.63 12.46 -8.52
N SER A 104 -32.12 12.65 -7.29
CA SER A 104 -30.90 11.98 -6.81
C SER A 104 -31.01 10.45 -6.80
N VAL A 105 -32.17 9.91 -6.41
CA VAL A 105 -32.43 8.46 -6.42
C VAL A 105 -32.44 7.90 -7.84
N VAL A 106 -33.04 8.62 -8.79
CA VAL A 106 -33.09 8.23 -10.20
C VAL A 106 -31.69 8.32 -10.83
N GLU A 107 -30.95 9.39 -10.54
CA GLU A 107 -29.58 9.58 -11.03
C GLU A 107 -28.64 8.49 -10.49
N GLY A 108 -28.69 8.24 -9.19
CA GLY A 108 -27.89 7.21 -8.50
C GLY A 108 -28.35 5.76 -8.76
N HIS A 109 -29.47 5.56 -9.47
CA HIS A 109 -30.11 4.24 -9.65
C HIS A 109 -30.29 3.47 -8.34
N ASP A 110 -30.51 4.20 -7.24
CA ASP A 110 -30.40 3.66 -5.89
C ASP A 110 -31.76 3.12 -5.41
N LEU A 111 -32.23 2.05 -6.06
CA LEU A 111 -33.55 1.43 -5.86
C LEU A 111 -33.82 0.98 -4.40
N LYS A 112 -32.78 0.88 -3.58
CA LYS A 112 -32.90 0.58 -2.15
C LYS A 112 -33.56 1.72 -1.37
N LYS A 113 -33.40 2.98 -1.81
CA LYS A 113 -34.04 4.15 -1.19
C LYS A 113 -35.54 4.27 -1.48
N LEU A 114 -36.04 3.54 -2.49
CA LEU A 114 -37.47 3.49 -2.83
C LEU A 114 -38.27 2.47 -2.01
N LYS A 115 -37.59 1.58 -1.27
CA LYS A 115 -38.25 0.60 -0.40
C LYS A 115 -38.42 1.20 0.99
N PHE A 116 -39.61 1.76 1.24
CA PHE A 116 -40.11 2.08 2.58
C PHE A 116 -40.74 0.83 3.22
#